data_AF-A0A4S4L3Q9-F1
#
_entry.id   AF-A0A4S4L3Q9-F1
#
_cell.length_a   1.000
_cell.length_b   1.000
_cell.length_c   1.000
_cell.angle_alpha   90.00
_cell.angle_beta   90.00
_cell.angle_gamma   90.00
#
_symmetry.space_group_name_H-M   'P 1'
#
loop_
_entity.id
_entity.type
_entity.pdbx_description
1 polymer ?
#
loop_
_entity_poly.entity_id
_entity_poly.type
_entity_poly.pdbx_seq_one_letter_code
_entity_poly.pdbx_strand_id
1 'polypeptide(L)'
;MYHVTPGSIVHIASQVYYSLLVNTDFSKSAVVEIGQIYDTVYAVFEGKEPVMQEYVKELLQWWDNIIFPVSVTSTTVKGGSIARLEKRLKLMKENRADAA
;
A
#
# COMPACT_ATOMS: atom_id res chain seq x y z
N MET A 1 17.00 13.85 -6.32
CA MET A 1 16.11 12.92 -7.04
C MET A 1 14.89 12.71 -6.16
N TYR A 2 13.68 12.81 -6.71
CA TYR A 2 12.45 12.72 -5.91
C TYR A 2 12.07 11.24 -5.71
N HIS A 3 11.55 10.92 -4.52
CA HIS A 3 11.13 9.58 -4.15
C HIS A 3 9.76 9.62 -3.47
N VAL A 4 8.95 8.61 -3.75
CA VAL A 4 7.69 8.31 -3.09
C VAL A 4 8.01 7.87 -1.67
N THR A 5 7.34 8.52 -0.72
CA THR A 5 7.43 8.21 0.69
C THR A 5 6.11 7.59 1.17
N PRO A 6 6.11 6.79 2.25
CA PRO A 6 4.89 6.34 2.89
C PRO A 6 3.90 7.50 3.15
N GLY A 7 4.40 8.62 3.69
CA GLY A 7 3.58 9.81 3.94
C GLY A 7 2.94 10.39 2.68
N SER A 8 3.64 10.38 1.54
CA SER A 8 3.05 10.83 0.26
C SER A 8 1.92 9.90 -0.23
N ILE A 9 2.04 8.59 0.00
CA ILE A 9 1.00 7.60 -0.35
C ILE A 9 -0.23 7.82 0.54
N VAL A 10 -0.02 7.97 1.85
CA VAL A 10 -1.09 8.24 2.81
C VAL A 10 -1.83 9.53 2.44
N HIS A 11 -1.08 10.59 2.14
CA HIS A 11 -1.66 11.87 1.77
C HIS A 11 -2.58 11.75 0.54
N ILE A 12 -2.13 11.09 -0.52
CA ILE A 12 -2.95 10.87 -1.74
C ILE A 12 -4.16 9.99 -1.43
N ALA A 13 -3.99 8.90 -0.69
CA ALA A 13 -5.09 8.01 -0.31
C ALA A 13 -6.18 8.74 0.48
N SER A 14 -5.79 9.58 1.45
CA SER A 14 -6.71 10.42 2.21
C SER A 14 -7.46 11.44 1.32
N GLN A 15 -6.76 12.09 0.39
CA GLN A 15 -7.37 13.06 -0.54
C GLN A 15 -8.39 12.39 -1.47
N VAL A 16 -8.06 11.21 -2.03
CA VAL A 16 -8.97 10.44 -2.88
C VAL A 16 -10.18 9.98 -2.07
N TYR A 17 -9.96 9.48 -0.84
CA TYR A 17 -11.03 9.07 0.05
C TYR A 17 -12.01 10.21 0.35
N TYR A 18 -11.50 11.38 0.76
CA TYR A 18 -12.34 12.57 0.96
C TYR A 18 -13.08 12.98 -0.29
N SER A 19 -12.40 12.97 -1.44
CA SER A 19 -13.03 13.33 -2.72
C SER A 19 -14.19 12.41 -3.07
N LEU A 20 -14.06 11.10 -2.81
CA LEU A 20 -15.14 10.13 -2.98
C LEU A 20 -16.27 10.37 -1.98
N LEU A 21 -15.94 10.60 -0.71
CA LEU A 21 -16.91 10.84 0.35
C LEU A 21 -17.74 12.11 0.14
N VAL A 22 -17.14 13.15 -0.44
CA VAL A 22 -17.81 14.45 -0.69
C VAL A 22 -18.61 14.44 -2.01
N ASN A 23 -18.21 13.66 -3.02
CA ASN A 23 -18.83 13.67 -4.35
C ASN A 23 -19.80 12.53 -4.63
N THR A 24 -20.00 11.59 -3.70
CA THR A 24 -20.97 10.51 -3.86
C THR A 24 -21.88 10.43 -2.64
N ASP A 25 -23.14 10.01 -2.83
CA ASP A 25 -24.03 9.51 -1.77
C ASP A 25 -23.49 8.17 -1.19
N PHE A 26 -22.16 8.05 -1.05
CA PHE A 26 -21.51 6.91 -0.45
C PHE A 26 -22.06 6.77 0.95
N SER A 27 -22.85 5.70 1.14
CA SER A 27 -23.59 5.43 2.36
C SER A 27 -22.72 5.71 3.59
N LYS A 28 -23.24 6.52 4.52
CA LYS A 28 -22.63 6.84 5.81
C LYS A 28 -22.24 5.59 6.63
N SER A 29 -22.65 4.39 6.21
CA SER A 29 -22.25 3.10 6.80
C SER A 29 -20.86 2.60 6.39
N ALA A 30 -20.23 3.18 5.36
CA ALA A 30 -18.90 2.77 4.85
C ALA A 30 -17.81 3.81 5.14
N VAL A 31 -18.07 4.73 6.08
CA VAL A 31 -17.09 5.71 6.52
C VAL A 31 -16.06 5.04 7.42
N VAL A 32 -15.07 4.39 6.79
CA VAL A 32 -13.81 4.07 7.50
C VAL A 32 -13.25 5.41 7.96
N GLU A 33 -13.12 5.60 9.27
CA GLU A 33 -12.57 6.85 9.80
C GLU A 33 -11.18 7.08 9.17
N ILE A 34 -10.92 8.29 8.68
CA ILE A 34 -9.66 8.64 8.00
C ILE A 34 -8.42 8.26 8.85
N GLY A 35 -8.57 8.29 10.19
CA GLY A 35 -7.56 7.82 11.14
C GLY A 35 -7.22 6.33 10.96
N GLN A 36 -8.22 5.48 10.73
CA GLN A 36 -8.02 4.06 10.46
C GLN A 36 -7.30 3.81 9.13
N ILE A 37 -7.51 4.66 8.11
CA ILE A 37 -6.76 4.58 6.85
C ILE A 37 -5.29 4.96 7.11
N TYR A 38 -5.07 6.04 7.86
CA TYR A 38 -3.73 6.49 8.22
C TYR A 38 -2.97 5.41 9.00
N ASP A 39 -3.60 4.87 10.05
CA ASP A 39 -3.06 3.84 10.92
C ASP A 39 -2.80 2.53 10.16
N THR A 40 -3.70 2.14 9.26
CA THR A 40 -3.52 0.92 8.47
C THR A 40 -2.33 1.05 7.52
N VAL A 41 -2.22 2.20 6.84
CA VAL A 41 -1.10 2.44 5.92
C VAL A 41 0.21 2.51 6.71
N TYR A 42 0.25 3.23 7.83
CA TYR A 42 1.43 3.29 8.69
C TYR A 42 1.80 1.93 9.28
N ALA A 43 0.84 1.12 9.73
CA ALA A 43 1.10 -0.23 10.22
C ALA A 43 1.77 -1.13 9.16
N VAL A 44 1.41 -0.94 7.89
CA VAL A 44 2.05 -1.65 6.77
C VAL A 44 3.48 -1.14 6.55
N PHE A 45 3.70 0.18 6.54
CA PHE A 45 5.00 0.78 6.23
C PHE A 45 6.01 0.75 7.39
N GLU A 46 5.55 0.81 8.64
CA GLU A 46 6.38 0.78 9.86
C GLU A 46 6.42 -0.61 10.52
N GLY A 47 5.69 -1.59 9.98
CA GLY A 47 5.66 -2.95 10.50
C GLY A 47 7.05 -3.57 10.55
N LYS A 48 7.48 -4.07 11.72
CA LYS A 48 8.83 -4.62 11.95
C LYS A 48 9.05 -6.03 11.38
N GLU A 49 8.02 -6.61 10.79
CA GLU A 49 8.07 -7.96 10.23
C GLU A 49 8.95 -7.97 8.96
N PRO A 50 10.03 -8.79 8.89
CA PRO A 50 11.02 -8.71 7.81
C PRO A 50 10.42 -8.94 6.42
N VAL A 51 9.41 -9.81 6.31
CA VAL A 51 8.70 -10.08 5.05
C VAL A 51 7.90 -8.85 4.59
N MET A 52 7.33 -8.09 5.51
CA MET A 52 6.61 -6.85 5.20
C MET A 52 7.57 -5.73 4.82
N GLN A 53 8.71 -5.61 5.49
CA GLN A 53 9.74 -4.62 5.16
C GLN A 53 10.29 -4.80 3.74
N GLU A 54 10.53 -6.04 3.31
CA GLU A 54 10.96 -6.33 1.93
C GLU A 54 9.88 -5.92 0.92
N TYR A 55 8.62 -6.26 1.20
CA TYR A 55 7.50 -5.88 0.34
C TYR A 55 7.28 -4.37 0.26
N VAL A 56 7.34 -3.67 1.40
CA VAL A 56 7.24 -2.20 1.48
C VAL A 56 8.30 -1.55 0.58
N LYS A 57 9.53 -2.06 0.62
CA LYS A 57 10.60 -1.58 -0.23
C LYS A 57 10.30 -1.82 -1.72
N GLU A 58 9.83 -3.02 -2.09
CA GLU A 58 9.41 -3.32 -3.47
C GLU A 58 8.26 -2.40 -3.93
N LEU A 59 7.29 -2.13 -3.05
CA LEU A 59 6.13 -1.30 -3.34
C LEU A 59 6.53 0.16 -3.57
N LEU A 60 7.38 0.73 -2.70
CA LEU A 60 7.88 2.10 -2.86
C LEU A 60 8.70 2.23 -4.15
N GLN A 61 9.55 1.24 -4.45
CA GLN A 61 10.34 1.24 -5.69
C GLN A 61 9.46 1.14 -6.94
N TRP A 62 8.39 0.34 -6.89
CA TRP A 62 7.43 0.26 -7.99
C TRP A 62 6.72 1.60 -8.23
N TRP A 63 6.27 2.26 -7.16
CA TRP A 63 5.67 3.59 -7.25
C TRP A 63 6.66 4.65 -7.74
N ASP A 64 7.91 4.62 -7.29
CA ASP A 64 8.97 5.50 -7.77
C ASP A 64 9.16 5.40 -9.28
N ASN A 65 9.22 4.19 -9.82
CA ASN A 65 9.41 3.98 -11.25
C ASN A 65 8.23 4.50 -12.09
N ILE A 66 7.02 4.53 -11.53
CA ILE A 66 5.81 5.00 -12.21
C ILE A 66 5.69 6.53 -12.14
N ILE A 67 5.88 7.10 -10.94
CA ILE A 67 5.68 8.53 -10.66
C ILE A 67 6.88 9.36 -11.11
N PHE A 68 8.09 8.85 -10.87
CA PHE A 68 9.35 9.47 -11.21
C PHE A 68 10.12 8.58 -12.20
N PRO A 69 9.58 8.38 -13.42
CA PRO A 69 10.23 7.53 -14.40
C PRO A 69 11.61 8.09 -14.73
N VAL A 70 12.63 7.43 -14.19
CA VAL A 70 13.99 7.56 -14.70
C VAL A 70 13.96 6.97 -16.11
N SER A 71 14.67 7.54 -17.08
CA SER A 71 14.62 7.14 -18.50
C SER A 71 15.23 5.75 -18.78
N VAL A 72 14.82 4.74 -18.02
CA VAL A 72 15.31 3.37 -18.04
C VAL A 72 14.11 2.51 -18.38
N THR A 73 14.18 1.92 -19.57
CA THR A 73 13.22 0.97 -20.15
C THR A 73 12.40 0.20 -19.12
N SER A 74 11.12 0.56 -19.04
CA SER A 74 10.09 -0.04 -18.19
C SER A 74 10.11 -1.57 -18.23
N THR A 75 10.59 -2.21 -17.16
CA THR A 75 10.35 -3.63 -16.92
C THR A 75 8.94 -3.80 -16.38
N THR A 76 8.03 -4.22 -17.26
CA THR A 76 6.65 -4.56 -16.92
C THR A 76 6.66 -5.77 -15.97
N VAL A 77 6.59 -5.53 -14.65
CA VAL A 77 6.49 -6.59 -13.65
C VAL A 77 5.10 -7.23 -13.77
N LYS A 78 5.02 -8.45 -14.31
CA LYS A 78 3.79 -9.21 -14.42
C LYS A 78 3.30 -9.63 -13.02
N GLY A 79 2.14 -9.13 -12.63
CA GLY A 79 1.52 -9.34 -11.32
C GLY A 79 1.59 -8.07 -10.49
N GLY A 80 0.48 -7.32 -10.46
CA GLY A 80 0.40 -6.06 -9.71
C GLY A 80 0.76 -6.24 -8.23
N SER A 81 1.31 -5.19 -7.64
CA SER A 81 1.86 -5.18 -6.27
C SER A 81 0.88 -5.74 -5.23
N ILE A 82 -0.42 -5.43 -5.38
CA ILE A 82 -1.49 -5.91 -4.50
C ILE A 82 -1.67 -7.44 -4.57
N ALA A 83 -1.65 -8.04 -5.76
CA ALA A 83 -1.78 -9.50 -5.89
C ALA A 83 -0.58 -10.23 -5.26
N ARG A 84 0.60 -9.60 -5.29
CA ARG A 84 1.80 -10.12 -4.60
C ARG A 84 1.66 -9.97 -3.08
N LEU A 85 1.04 -8.89 -2.58
CA LEU A 85 0.72 -8.70 -1.16
C LEU A 85 -0.25 -9.77 -0.66
N GLU A 86 -1.38 -9.97 -1.33
CA GLU A 86 -2.38 -10.96 -0.92
C GLU A 86 -1.78 -12.37 -0.82
N LYS A 87 -0.92 -12.73 -1.78
CA LYS A 87 -0.19 -14.01 -1.75
C LYS A 87 0.76 -14.12 -0.56
N ARG A 88 1.56 -13.08 -0.27
CA ARG A 88 2.48 -13.07 0.88
C ARG A 88 1.74 -13.09 2.22
N LEU A 89 0.62 -12.36 2.32
CA LEU A 89 -0.20 -12.25 3.52
C LEU A 89 -0.93 -13.58 3.83
N LYS A 90 -1.34 -14.30 2.77
CA LYS A 90 -1.87 -15.67 2.90
C LYS A 90 -0.82 -16.65 3.44
N LEU A 91 0.40 -16.61 2.89
CA LEU A 91 1.52 -17.44 3.35
C LEU A 91 1.88 -17.19 4.83
N MET A 92 1.81 -15.94 5.31
CA MET A 92 2.06 -15.64 6.72
C MET A 92 0.97 -16.18 7.65
N LYS A 93 -0.30 -16.16 7.22
CA LYS A 93 -1.39 -16.76 8.00
C LYS A 93 -1.27 -18.27 8.06
N GLU A 94 -0.85 -18.92 6.97
CA GLU A 94 -0.60 -20.36 6.90
C GLU A 94 0.56 -20.77 7.83
N ASN A 95 1.70 -20.08 7.73
CA ASN A 95 2.87 -20.37 8.59
C ASN A 95 2.61 -20.10 10.08
N ARG A 96 1.70 -19.17 10.41
CA ARG A 96 1.31 -18.88 11.81
C ARG A 96 0.36 -19.94 12.37
N ALA A 97 -0.40 -20.63 11.53
CA ALA A 97 -1.29 -21.72 11.93
C ALA A 97 -0.56 -23.05 12.13
N ASP A 98 0.56 -23.25 11.43
CA ASP A 98 1.41 -24.46 11.56
C ASP A 98 2.34 -24.42 12.79
N ALA A 99 2.55 -23.23 13.37
CA ALA A 99 3.42 -22.99 14.53
C ALA A 99 2.67 -22.93 15.88
N ALA A 100 1.36 -23.19 15.90
CA ALA A 100 0.49 -23.17 17.08
C ALA A 100 -0.12 -24.56 17.34
#